data_AF-X1SBB9-F1
#
_entry.id   AF-X1SBB9-F1
#
_cell.length_a   1.000
_cell.length_b   1.000
_cell.length_c   1.000
_cell.angle_alpha   90.00
_cell.angle_beta   90.00
_cell.angle_gamma   90.00
#
_symmetry.space_group_name_H-M   'P 1'
#
loop_
_entity.id
_entity.type
_entity.pdbx_description
1 polymer ?
#
loop_
_entity_poly.entity_id
_entity_poly.type
_entity_poly.pdbx_seq_one_letter_code
_entity_poly.pdbx_strand_id
1 'polypeptide(L)'
;STYDGMDSYDQYEPSIAVDSSDYLHVVWDSLATGYTDYYQIWYAKYTTSWVTPVRISTYDGMDSYDQYEPSIAVDSSDYLHVVWHGKATGYTDYNKLWYAKYTASWVAPTCLQATGENQWPNARWSRYPACNIPTDRVDYVFTEGTASPFNIYFDYYLPPGWTGKISGVTNPAKIMGVDVANIAKVKGVPSA
;
A
#
# COMPACT_ATOMS: atom_id res chain seq x y z
N SER A 1 -14.32 1.28 -17.61
CA SER A 1 -14.85 -0.02 -17.12
C SER A 1 -16.08 -0.35 -17.96
N THR A 2 -16.56 -1.59 -18.04
CA THR A 2 -17.91 -1.87 -18.60
C THR A 2 -18.96 -2.01 -17.51
N TYR A 3 -18.59 -1.77 -16.25
CA TYR A 3 -19.52 -1.78 -15.13
C TYR A 3 -20.37 -0.51 -15.15
N ASP A 4 -21.69 -0.66 -15.07
CA ASP A 4 -22.64 0.44 -15.04
C ASP A 4 -22.29 1.45 -13.93
N GLY A 5 -22.15 2.72 -14.32
CA GLY A 5 -21.77 3.81 -13.41
C GLY A 5 -20.27 4.09 -13.38
N MET A 6 -19.45 3.28 -14.06
CA MET A 6 -18.03 3.52 -14.34
C MET A 6 -17.73 3.50 -15.85
N ASP A 7 -18.76 3.29 -16.67
CA ASP A 7 -18.70 3.12 -18.12
C ASP A 7 -18.50 4.44 -18.88
N SER A 8 -18.87 5.56 -18.25
CA SER A 8 -18.66 6.91 -18.77
C SER A 8 -17.38 7.59 -18.27
N TYR A 9 -16.55 6.89 -17.50
CA TYR A 9 -15.35 7.45 -16.87
C TYR A 9 -14.09 6.66 -17.26
N ASP A 10 -13.02 7.41 -17.50
CA ASP A 10 -11.70 6.81 -17.67
C ASP A 10 -11.26 6.12 -16.38
N GLN A 11 -10.51 5.03 -16.53
CA GLN A 11 -9.97 4.22 -15.42
C GLN A 11 -8.46 4.19 -15.58
N TYR A 12 -7.71 4.55 -14.53
CA TYR A 12 -6.26 4.69 -14.62
C TYR A 12 -5.52 3.85 -13.58
N GLU A 13 -4.23 3.72 -13.81
CA GLU A 13 -3.24 3.13 -12.91
C GLU A 13 -3.66 1.80 -12.25
N PRO A 14 -4.05 0.78 -13.05
CA PRO A 14 -4.43 -0.50 -12.49
C PRO A 14 -3.21 -1.21 -11.89
N SER A 15 -3.40 -1.81 -10.73
CA SER A 15 -2.47 -2.75 -10.11
C SER A 15 -3.18 -4.06 -9.83
N ILE A 16 -2.48 -5.18 -10.04
CA ILE A 16 -3.05 -6.52 -9.92
C ILE A 16 -2.20 -7.38 -8.99
N ALA A 17 -2.82 -8.29 -8.26
CA ALA A 17 -2.14 -9.36 -7.54
C ALA A 17 -2.93 -10.67 -7.65
N VAL A 18 -2.27 -11.78 -7.34
CA VAL A 18 -2.83 -13.13 -7.45
C VAL A 18 -2.67 -13.86 -6.12
N ASP A 19 -3.79 -14.32 -5.55
CA ASP A 19 -3.82 -15.05 -4.28
C ASP A 19 -3.43 -16.53 -4.43
N SER A 20 -3.35 -17.29 -3.33
CA SER A 20 -2.96 -18.71 -3.35
C SER A 20 -3.94 -19.62 -4.09
N SER A 21 -5.15 -19.15 -4.36
CA SER A 21 -6.22 -19.85 -5.08
C SER A 21 -6.31 -19.44 -6.56
N ASP A 22 -5.30 -18.76 -7.09
CA ASP A 22 -5.24 -18.22 -8.45
C ASP A 22 -6.34 -17.20 -8.77
N TYR A 23 -6.94 -16.59 -7.75
CA TYR A 23 -7.89 -15.50 -7.96
C TYR A 23 -7.16 -14.18 -8.21
N LEU A 24 -7.71 -13.37 -9.11
CA LEU A 24 -7.13 -12.08 -9.45
C LEU A 24 -7.73 -10.99 -8.58
N HIS A 25 -6.88 -10.09 -8.11
CA HIS A 25 -7.24 -8.94 -7.30
C HIS A 25 -6.75 -7.70 -8.03
N VAL A 26 -7.67 -6.84 -8.47
CA VAL A 26 -7.33 -5.62 -9.21
C VAL A 26 -7.76 -4.41 -8.40
N VAL A 27 -6.88 -3.43 -8.30
CA VAL A 27 -7.15 -2.08 -7.81
C VAL A 27 -6.82 -1.07 -8.88
N TRP A 28 -7.50 0.07 -8.89
CA TRP A 28 -7.28 1.15 -9.85
C TRP A 28 -7.86 2.45 -9.28
N ASP A 29 -7.49 3.59 -9.86
CA ASP A 29 -8.14 4.86 -9.56
C ASP A 29 -9.12 5.25 -10.68
N SER A 30 -10.27 5.82 -10.26
CA SER A 30 -11.28 6.30 -11.20
C SER A 30 -12.37 7.13 -10.52
N LEU A 31 -13.10 7.87 -11.35
CA LEU A 31 -14.41 8.41 -11.03
C LEU A 31 -15.50 7.34 -11.23
N ALA A 32 -16.62 7.50 -10.53
CA ALA A 32 -17.81 6.70 -10.75
C ALA A 32 -19.06 7.51 -10.43
N THR A 33 -20.22 6.98 -10.77
CA THR A 33 -21.50 7.54 -10.33
C THR A 33 -21.51 7.64 -8.79
N GLY A 34 -21.78 8.85 -8.28
CA GLY A 34 -21.71 9.16 -6.84
C GLY A 34 -20.34 9.64 -6.36
N TYR A 35 -19.30 9.52 -7.18
CA TYR A 35 -17.92 10.00 -6.93
C TYR A 35 -17.36 10.62 -8.23
N THR A 36 -17.94 11.75 -8.63
CA THR A 36 -17.73 12.34 -9.96
C THR A 36 -16.68 13.44 -10.00
N ASP A 37 -16.29 13.96 -8.84
CA ASP A 37 -15.46 15.16 -8.75
C ASP A 37 -14.01 14.83 -8.40
N TYR A 38 -13.79 13.71 -7.71
CA TYR A 38 -12.47 13.31 -7.20
C TYR A 38 -12.21 11.82 -7.45
N TYR A 39 -11.00 11.50 -7.91
CA TYR A 39 -10.58 10.12 -8.14
C TYR A 39 -10.61 9.33 -6.84
N GLN A 40 -11.13 8.10 -6.90
CA GLN A 40 -11.24 7.19 -5.78
C GLN A 40 -10.53 5.87 -6.09
N ILE A 41 -10.12 5.15 -5.05
CA ILE A 41 -9.52 3.82 -5.23
C ILE A 41 -10.61 2.76 -5.22
N TRP A 42 -10.64 1.98 -6.29
CA TRP A 42 -11.59 0.90 -6.51
C TRP A 42 -10.90 -0.45 -6.46
N TYR A 43 -11.66 -1.48 -6.14
CA TYR A 43 -11.20 -2.87 -6.09
C TYR A 43 -12.22 -3.82 -6.73
N ALA A 44 -11.74 -4.82 -7.47
CA ALA A 44 -12.52 -5.96 -7.90
C ALA A 44 -11.71 -7.26 -7.86
N LYS A 45 -12.41 -8.36 -7.55
CA LYS A 45 -11.90 -9.73 -7.58
C LYS A 45 -12.40 -10.47 -8.82
N TYR A 46 -11.55 -11.29 -9.44
CA TYR A 46 -11.95 -12.30 -10.40
C TYR A 46 -11.75 -13.70 -9.80
N THR A 47 -12.81 -14.48 -9.75
CA THR A 47 -12.75 -15.92 -9.40
C THR A 47 -13.10 -16.75 -10.64
N THR A 48 -14.40 -16.93 -10.90
CA THR A 48 -14.95 -17.44 -12.17
C THR A 48 -15.55 -16.33 -13.01
N SER A 49 -15.79 -15.17 -12.39
CA SER A 49 -16.28 -13.94 -13.00
C SER A 49 -15.78 -12.75 -12.16
N TRP A 50 -15.80 -11.56 -12.75
CA TRP A 50 -15.56 -10.33 -12.00
C TRP A 50 -16.71 -10.07 -11.00
N VAL A 51 -16.36 -9.72 -9.77
CA VAL A 51 -17.32 -9.17 -8.81
C VAL A 51 -17.53 -7.68 -9.07
N THR A 52 -18.65 -7.15 -8.57
CA THR A 52 -18.92 -5.71 -8.56
C THR A 52 -17.75 -4.94 -7.92
N PRO A 53 -17.23 -3.90 -8.59
CA PRO A 53 -16.23 -3.02 -8.01
C PRO A 53 -16.70 -2.36 -6.71
N VAL A 54 -15.81 -2.24 -5.74
CA VAL A 54 -16.07 -1.55 -4.47
C VAL A 54 -15.04 -0.46 -4.21
N ARG A 55 -15.48 0.66 -3.65
CA ARG A 55 -14.58 1.75 -3.23
C ARG A 55 -13.88 1.36 -1.92
N ILE A 56 -12.56 1.52 -1.88
CA ILE A 56 -11.76 1.21 -0.68
C ILE A 56 -11.19 2.47 0.00
N SER A 57 -11.12 3.60 -0.70
CA SER A 57 -10.77 4.92 -0.14
C SER A 57 -11.88 5.49 0.74
N THR A 58 -12.00 4.94 1.95
CA THR A 58 -13.15 5.17 2.85
C THR A 58 -12.81 5.90 4.15
N TYR A 59 -11.59 6.39 4.31
CA TYR A 59 -11.26 7.25 5.45
C TYR A 59 -11.99 8.61 5.31
N ASP A 60 -12.36 9.21 6.44
CA ASP A 60 -13.15 10.43 6.50
C ASP A 60 -12.59 11.56 5.61
N GLY A 61 -13.42 12.06 4.69
CA GLY A 61 -13.10 13.14 3.76
C GLY A 61 -12.30 12.75 2.52
N MET A 62 -11.98 11.47 2.31
CA MET A 62 -11.35 11.00 1.06
C MET A 62 -12.23 11.22 -0.18
N ASP A 63 -13.54 11.41 -0.02
CA ASP A 63 -14.47 11.75 -1.09
C ASP A 63 -14.43 13.23 -1.50
N SER A 64 -13.68 14.06 -0.77
CA SER A 64 -13.47 15.49 -1.08
C SER A 64 -12.08 15.78 -1.66
N TYR A 65 -11.30 14.73 -1.95
CA TYR A 65 -9.94 14.82 -2.48
C TYR A 65 -9.63 13.62 -3.36
N ASP A 66 -8.75 13.82 -4.32
CA ASP A 66 -8.29 12.72 -5.14
C ASP A 66 -7.44 11.71 -4.37
N GLN A 67 -7.58 10.45 -4.78
CA GLN A 67 -6.80 9.30 -4.36
C GLN A 67 -6.24 8.64 -5.61
N TYR A 68 -4.93 8.41 -5.62
CA TYR A 68 -4.20 8.08 -6.84
C TYR A 68 -3.24 6.91 -6.68
N GLU A 69 -3.00 6.25 -7.81
CA GLU A 69 -1.90 5.30 -8.04
C GLU A 69 -1.84 4.19 -6.99
N PRO A 70 -2.89 3.35 -6.93
CA PRO A 70 -2.92 2.27 -5.99
C PRO A 70 -1.94 1.17 -6.39
N SER A 71 -1.35 0.53 -5.39
CA SER A 71 -0.49 -0.64 -5.54
C SER A 71 -0.96 -1.73 -4.58
N ILE A 72 -1.12 -2.96 -5.10
CA ILE A 72 -1.63 -4.11 -4.33
C ILE A 72 -0.57 -5.20 -4.17
N ALA A 73 -0.53 -5.82 -2.99
CA ALA A 73 0.22 -7.03 -2.69
C ALA A 73 -0.62 -8.02 -1.89
N VAL A 74 -0.21 -9.29 -1.89
CA VAL A 74 -0.84 -10.39 -1.14
C VAL A 74 0.18 -11.00 -0.20
N ASP A 75 -0.18 -11.15 1.08
CA ASP A 75 0.67 -11.81 2.08
C ASP A 75 0.51 -13.34 2.08
N SER A 76 1.32 -14.03 2.88
CA SER A 76 1.29 -15.50 2.98
C SER A 76 -0.01 -16.08 3.57
N SER A 77 -0.87 -15.23 4.12
CA SER A 77 -2.20 -15.59 4.64
C SER A 77 -3.32 -15.24 3.65
N ASP A 78 -2.99 -14.90 2.40
CA ASP A 78 -3.90 -14.37 1.38
C ASP A 78 -4.60 -13.05 1.76
N TYR A 79 -4.03 -12.30 2.70
CA TYR A 79 -4.54 -10.96 2.99
C TYR A 79 -4.03 -9.97 1.96
N LEU A 80 -4.91 -9.07 1.54
CA LEU A 80 -4.58 -8.03 0.57
C LEU A 80 -4.08 -6.80 1.29
N HIS A 81 -3.05 -6.20 0.72
CA HIS A 81 -2.44 -4.96 1.17
C HIS A 81 -2.49 -3.97 0.02
N VAL A 82 -3.17 -2.84 0.21
CA VAL A 82 -3.24 -1.79 -0.81
C VAL A 82 -2.65 -0.53 -0.24
N VAL A 83 -1.74 0.09 -0.98
CA VAL A 83 -1.18 1.42 -0.70
C VAL A 83 -1.50 2.36 -1.84
N TRP A 84 -1.70 3.64 -1.55
CA TRP A 84 -1.96 4.70 -2.53
C TRP A 84 -1.59 6.04 -1.91
N HIS A 85 -1.62 7.11 -2.70
CA HIS A 85 -1.41 8.45 -2.19
C HIS A 85 -2.65 9.33 -2.35
N GLY A 86 -2.84 10.29 -1.44
CA GLY A 86 -3.99 11.21 -1.50
C GLY A 86 -4.15 12.04 -0.24
N LYS A 87 -5.21 12.85 -0.21
CA LYS A 87 -5.55 13.72 0.93
C LYS A 87 -6.83 13.25 1.62
N ALA A 88 -7.03 13.67 2.86
CA ALA A 88 -8.27 13.42 3.58
C ALA A 88 -8.46 14.41 4.73
N THR A 89 -9.54 14.27 5.51
CA THR A 89 -9.78 15.09 6.70
C THR A 89 -8.61 14.99 7.67
N GLY A 90 -8.05 16.13 8.07
CA GLY A 90 -6.86 16.21 8.92
C GLY A 90 -5.53 16.09 8.18
N TYR A 91 -5.54 15.83 6.87
CA TYR A 91 -4.36 15.63 6.02
C TYR A 91 -4.53 16.36 4.67
N THR A 92 -4.71 17.68 4.72
CA THR A 92 -5.13 18.49 3.56
C THR A 92 -3.99 19.27 2.89
N ASP A 93 -2.83 19.35 3.54
CA ASP A 93 -1.66 20.12 3.11
C ASP A 93 -1.00 19.51 1.86
N TYR A 94 -0.67 18.23 1.93
CA TYR A 94 0.11 17.47 0.94
C TYR A 94 -0.42 16.04 0.83
N ASN A 95 -0.12 15.35 -0.26
CA ASN A 95 -0.49 13.93 -0.38
C ASN A 95 0.21 13.11 0.70
N LYS A 96 -0.57 12.22 1.31
CA LYS A 96 -0.12 11.28 2.32
C LYS A 96 -0.17 9.88 1.77
N LEU A 97 0.65 9.02 2.36
CA LEU A 97 0.62 7.61 2.06
C LEU A 97 -0.48 6.94 2.87
N TRP A 98 -1.40 6.28 2.18
CA TRP A 98 -2.52 5.56 2.76
C TRP A 98 -2.38 4.06 2.57
N TYR A 99 -3.03 3.31 3.45
CA TYR A 99 -3.01 1.86 3.46
C TYR A 99 -4.37 1.28 3.85
N ALA A 100 -4.82 0.24 3.13
CA ALA A 100 -5.96 -0.58 3.50
C ALA A 100 -5.59 -2.07 3.46
N LYS A 101 -6.16 -2.83 4.40
CA LYS A 101 -6.01 -4.28 4.49
C LYS A 101 -7.35 -4.98 4.24
N TYR A 102 -7.32 -6.08 3.49
CA TYR A 102 -8.44 -7.02 3.38
C TYR A 102 -8.09 -8.33 4.07
N THR A 103 -8.91 -8.77 5.03
CA THR A 103 -8.81 -10.11 5.65
C THR A 103 -10.05 -10.93 5.35
N ALA A 104 -11.18 -10.55 5.95
CA ALA A 104 -12.53 -11.02 5.59
C ALA A 104 -13.38 -9.90 4.97
N SER A 105 -13.01 -8.65 5.25
CA SER A 105 -13.55 -7.43 4.67
C SER A 105 -12.46 -6.37 4.63
N TRP A 106 -12.68 -5.29 3.88
CA TRP A 106 -11.82 -4.12 3.93
C TRP A 106 -11.90 -3.46 5.32
N VAL A 107 -10.73 -3.16 5.88
CA VAL A 107 -10.59 -2.31 7.07
C VAL A 107 -10.49 -0.85 6.61
N ALA A 108 -10.99 0.08 7.43
CA ALA A 108 -10.85 1.51 7.18
C ALA A 108 -9.37 1.89 6.93
N PRO A 109 -9.08 2.73 5.92
CA PRO A 109 -7.70 3.10 5.61
C PRO A 109 -6.98 3.79 6.77
N THR A 110 -5.67 3.59 6.86
CA THR A 110 -4.80 4.28 7.82
C THR A 110 -3.72 5.06 7.09
N CYS A 111 -3.40 6.26 7.59
CA CYS A 111 -2.28 7.05 7.09
C CYS A 111 -0.94 6.45 7.59
N LEU A 112 -0.08 6.01 6.68
CA LEU A 112 1.24 5.45 6.98
C LEU A 112 2.28 6.55 7.21
N GLN A 113 2.25 7.61 6.38
CA GLN A 113 3.19 8.72 6.45
C GLN A 113 2.40 10.03 6.56
N ALA A 114 2.32 10.56 7.78
CA ALA A 114 1.49 11.72 8.13
C ALA A 114 2.13 13.07 7.83
N THR A 115 3.41 13.10 7.45
CA THR A 115 4.18 14.31 7.17
C THR A 115 4.75 14.27 5.77
N GLY A 116 5.04 15.44 5.19
CA GLY A 116 5.61 15.54 3.85
C GLY A 116 4.58 15.35 2.72
N GLU A 117 5.09 15.44 1.50
CA GLU A 117 4.40 15.14 0.24
C GLU A 117 4.90 13.78 -0.24
N ASN A 118 4.04 12.77 -0.13
CA ASN A 118 4.37 11.37 -0.40
C ASN A 118 3.62 10.91 -1.65
N GLN A 119 4.34 10.43 -2.67
CA GLN A 119 3.80 10.17 -4.01
C GLN A 119 4.34 8.85 -4.59
N TRP A 120 3.66 8.33 -5.61
CA TRP A 120 4.06 7.14 -6.39
C TRP A 120 4.39 5.89 -5.55
N PRO A 121 3.52 5.47 -4.62
CA PRO A 121 3.82 4.30 -3.80
C PRO A 121 3.72 3.00 -4.60
N ASN A 122 4.62 2.07 -4.30
CA ASN A 122 4.62 0.73 -4.88
C ASN A 122 4.82 -0.32 -3.78
N ALA A 123 3.89 -1.28 -3.69
CA ALA A 123 3.99 -2.41 -2.78
C ALA A 123 4.82 -3.54 -3.40
N ARG A 124 5.60 -4.23 -2.56
CA ARG A 124 6.39 -5.39 -2.98
C ARG A 124 5.47 -6.57 -3.26
N TRP A 125 5.40 -6.97 -4.53
CA TRP A 125 4.61 -8.11 -5.00
C TRP A 125 5.42 -9.43 -5.09
N SER A 126 6.65 -9.49 -4.58
CA SER A 126 7.50 -10.68 -4.83
C SER A 126 6.94 -11.95 -4.15
N ARG A 127 6.37 -12.84 -4.97
CA ARG A 127 5.97 -14.22 -4.60
C ARG A 127 7.04 -15.26 -4.94
N TYR A 128 8.03 -14.89 -5.76
CA TYR A 128 9.12 -15.77 -6.19
C TYR A 128 10.51 -15.20 -5.87
N PRO A 129 11.46 -16.03 -5.37
CA PRO A 129 11.22 -17.37 -4.82
C PRO A 129 10.19 -17.34 -3.68
N ALA A 130 9.55 -18.48 -3.37
CA ALA A 130 8.50 -18.54 -2.35
C ALA A 130 8.96 -18.04 -0.96
N CYS A 131 10.27 -18.06 -0.69
CA CYS A 131 10.84 -17.47 0.51
C CYS A 131 10.78 -15.93 0.56
N ASN A 132 10.39 -15.26 -0.52
CA ASN A 132 10.23 -13.80 -0.57
C ASN A 132 8.82 -13.30 -0.26
N ILE A 133 7.83 -14.20 -0.11
CA ILE A 133 6.44 -13.84 0.17
C ILE A 133 6.38 -13.07 1.50
N PRO A 134 5.85 -11.83 1.52
CA PRO A 134 5.61 -11.11 2.77
C PRO A 134 4.71 -11.94 3.69
N THR A 135 5.10 -12.13 4.95
CA THR A 135 4.38 -13.03 5.86
C THR A 135 3.07 -12.42 6.36
N ASP A 136 3.18 -11.22 6.92
CA ASP A 136 2.14 -10.52 7.68
C ASP A 136 2.24 -9.00 7.57
N ARG A 137 3.08 -8.51 6.64
CA ARG A 137 3.45 -7.10 6.48
C ARG A 137 3.38 -6.68 5.03
N VAL A 138 3.24 -5.37 4.81
CA VAL A 138 3.46 -4.76 3.48
C VAL A 138 4.81 -4.07 3.47
N ASP A 139 5.69 -4.46 2.55
CA ASP A 139 6.88 -3.68 2.22
C ASP A 139 6.53 -2.77 1.04
N TYR A 140 6.90 -1.49 1.13
CA TYR A 140 6.54 -0.51 0.12
C TYR A 140 7.67 0.51 -0.08
N VAL A 141 7.73 1.04 -1.31
CA VAL A 141 8.56 2.18 -1.67
C VAL A 141 7.67 3.34 -2.05
N PHE A 142 8.14 4.57 -1.84
CA PHE A 142 7.45 5.78 -2.26
C PHE A 142 8.47 6.88 -2.51
N THR A 143 8.00 7.95 -3.14
CA THR A 143 8.79 9.17 -3.33
C THR A 143 8.30 10.26 -2.39
N GLU A 144 9.23 11.09 -1.90
CA GLU A 144 8.89 12.30 -1.15
C GLU A 144 9.49 13.52 -1.84
N GLY A 145 8.71 14.60 -1.92
CA GLY A 145 9.16 15.90 -2.38
C GLY A 145 8.06 16.67 -3.13
N THR A 146 8.22 17.99 -3.24
CA THR A 146 7.29 18.84 -3.99
C THR A 146 7.83 19.22 -5.38
N ALA A 147 9.09 18.90 -5.66
CA ALA A 147 9.76 19.15 -6.93
C ALA A 147 10.99 18.25 -7.06
N SER A 148 11.43 18.01 -8.29
CA SER A 148 12.65 17.28 -8.57
C SER A 148 13.89 17.97 -7.96
N PRO A 149 14.85 17.19 -7.41
CA PRO A 149 14.86 15.73 -7.32
C PRO A 149 14.02 15.21 -6.14
N PHE A 150 13.28 14.11 -6.38
CA PHE A 150 12.54 13.41 -5.34
C PHE A 150 13.44 12.43 -4.58
N ASN A 151 13.14 12.23 -3.30
CA ASN A 151 13.79 11.20 -2.48
C ASN A 151 13.02 9.88 -2.59
N ILE A 152 13.73 8.76 -2.76
CA ILE A 152 13.13 7.42 -2.70
C ILE A 152 13.25 6.88 -1.28
N TYR A 153 12.12 6.50 -0.70
CA TYR A 153 12.03 5.87 0.61
C TYR A 153 11.57 4.42 0.46
N PHE A 154 12.05 3.58 1.38
CA PHE A 154 11.59 2.22 1.59
C PHE A 154 11.17 2.08 3.05
N ASP A 155 10.00 1.51 3.29
CA ASP A 155 9.48 1.22 4.63
C ASP A 155 8.62 -0.06 4.60
N TYR A 156 8.25 -0.57 5.77
CA TYR A 156 7.36 -1.71 5.91
C TYR A 156 6.39 -1.49 7.08
N TYR A 157 5.11 -1.83 6.87
CA TYR A 157 4.09 -1.72 7.91
C TYR A 157 3.88 -3.06 8.62
N LEU A 158 4.15 -3.10 9.93
CA LEU A 158 3.76 -4.20 10.80
C LEU A 158 2.39 -3.88 11.45
N PRO A 159 1.49 -4.86 11.59
CA PRO A 159 0.26 -4.67 12.35
C PRO A 159 0.56 -4.19 13.79
N PRO A 160 -0.41 -3.55 14.48
CA PRO A 160 -0.21 -3.03 15.83
C PRO A 160 0.37 -4.11 16.77
N GLY A 161 1.57 -3.87 17.30
CA GLY A 161 2.29 -4.83 18.15
C GLY A 161 3.81 -4.67 18.14
N TRP A 162 4.37 -3.99 17.14
CA TRP A 162 5.80 -3.64 17.09
C TRP A 162 5.99 -2.12 17.07
N THR A 163 6.71 -1.57 18.04
CA THR A 163 6.93 -0.11 18.21
C THR A 163 8.33 0.35 17.78
N GLY A 164 9.08 -0.48 17.05
CA GLY A 164 10.38 -0.09 16.54
C GLY A 164 10.25 0.81 15.32
N LYS A 165 11.07 1.86 15.22
CA LYS A 165 11.24 2.65 14.00
C LYS A 165 12.60 2.26 13.41
N ILE A 166 12.64 1.75 12.17
CA ILE A 166 13.90 1.60 11.45
C ILE A 166 14.10 2.87 10.61
N SER A 167 15.04 3.71 11.04
CA SER A 167 15.47 4.90 10.29
C SER A 167 16.95 4.79 9.97
N GLY A 168 17.35 5.12 8.74
CA GLY A 168 18.76 5.37 8.38
C GLY A 168 19.53 4.25 7.68
N VAL A 169 18.88 3.31 6.99
CA VAL A 169 19.62 2.30 6.19
C VAL A 169 19.98 2.87 4.81
N THR A 170 21.01 3.70 4.78
CA THR A 170 21.79 3.96 3.57
C THR A 170 23.10 3.19 3.70
N ASN A 171 23.25 2.11 2.93
CA ASN A 171 24.44 1.23 2.80
C ASN A 171 24.47 0.00 3.77
N PRO A 172 24.47 -1.26 3.27
CA PRO A 172 24.36 -2.48 4.09
C PRO A 172 25.55 -2.81 5.00
N ALA A 173 26.55 -1.92 5.12
CA ALA A 173 27.72 -2.15 6.00
C ALA A 173 27.41 -1.94 7.49
N LYS A 174 26.31 -1.26 7.84
CA LYS A 174 25.90 -0.99 9.22
C LYS A 174 24.40 -1.15 9.40
N ILE A 175 24.00 -1.85 10.45
CA ILE A 175 22.61 -1.89 10.92
C ILE A 175 22.60 -1.20 12.28
N MET A 176 21.74 -0.19 12.47
CA MET A 176 21.63 0.54 13.74
C MET A 176 22.94 1.22 14.20
N GLY A 177 23.79 1.66 13.26
CA GLY A 177 25.09 2.27 13.59
C GLY A 177 26.16 1.28 14.11
N VAL A 178 25.82 -0.01 14.16
CA VAL A 178 26.72 -1.09 14.57
C VAL A 178 27.24 -1.81 13.33
N ASP A 179 28.56 -1.98 13.25
CA ASP A 179 29.18 -2.79 12.19
C ASP A 179 28.69 -4.24 12.34
N VAL A 180 28.28 -4.85 11.22
CA VAL A 180 27.64 -6.19 11.19
C VAL A 180 28.48 -7.27 11.89
N ALA A 181 29.81 -7.13 11.90
CA ALA A 181 30.74 -8.00 12.61
C ALA A 181 30.55 -8.05 14.14
N ASN A 182 29.92 -7.03 14.73
CA ASN A 182 29.72 -6.90 16.18
C ASN A 182 28.33 -7.35 16.64
N ILE A 183 27.46 -7.82 15.73
CA ILE A 183 26.06 -8.13 16.01
C ILE A 183 25.87 -9.47 16.77
N ALA A 184 26.91 -10.31 16.87
CA ALA A 184 26.88 -11.61 17.53
C ALA A 184 26.75 -11.57 19.08
N LYS A 185 26.40 -10.43 19.68
CA LYS A 185 26.29 -10.28 21.15
C LYS A 185 24.98 -9.67 21.66
N VAL A 186 23.96 -9.52 20.83
CA VAL A 186 22.64 -9.05 21.30
C VAL A 186 21.93 -10.22 22.03
N LYS A 187 21.75 -10.08 23.34
CA LYS A 187 20.93 -11.00 24.17
C LYS A 187 19.50 -11.04 23.62
N GLY A 188 19.03 -12.23 23.24
CA GLY A 188 17.64 -12.47 22.84
C GLY A 188 17.44 -13.27 21.55
N VAL A 189 18.51 -13.61 20.82
CA VAL A 189 18.43 -14.55 19.70
C VAL A 189 18.73 -15.95 20.23
N PRO A 190 17.81 -16.94 20.12
CA PRO A 190 18.14 -18.32 20.45
C PRO A 190 19.26 -18.79 19.51
N SER A 191 20.35 -19.31 20.07
CA SER A 191 21.37 -19.98 19.28
C SER A 191 20.77 -21.20 18.58
N ALA A 192 21.10 -21.38 17.30
CA ALA A 192 20.92 -22.66 16.61
C ALA A 192 21.80 -23.75 17.25
#